data_AF-A0A7W7GFN0-F1
#
_entry.id   AF-A0A7W7GFN0-F1
#
_cell.length_a   1.000
_cell.length_b   1.000
_cell.length_c   1.000
_cell.angle_alpha   90.00
_cell.angle_beta   90.00
_cell.angle_gamma   90.00
#
_symmetry.space_group_name_H-M   'P 1'
#
loop_
_entity.id
_entity.type
_entity.pdbx_description
1 polymer ?
#
loop_
_entity_poly.entity_id
_entity_poly.type
_entity_poly.pdbx_seq_one_letter_code
_entity_poly.pdbx_strand_id
1 'polypeptide(L)'
;MGEPLHREQGDILRANFRTQVTDRLTARLTGPDAGLRAELAVATLLGLGVTYGIARGTELRAHAVETLVDRYAPTVQAYFTA
;
A
#
# COMPACT_ATOMS: atom_id res chain seq x y z
N MET A 1 -29.82 8.94 11.23
CA MET A 1 -29.05 9.01 12.48
C MET A 1 -28.11 7.80 12.53
N GLY A 2 -27.00 7.84 11.78
CA GLY A 2 -26.07 6.71 11.63
C GLY A 2 -24.61 7.13 11.34
N GLU A 3 -24.29 8.42 11.51
CA GLU A 3 -23.00 9.01 11.12
C GLU A 3 -21.86 8.93 12.16
N PRO A 4 -22.07 8.87 13.49
CA PRO A 4 -20.94 8.92 14.43
C PRO A 4 -20.13 7.62 14.47
N LEU A 5 -20.81 6.47 14.52
CA LEU A 5 -20.17 5.14 14.62
C LEU A 5 -19.31 4.81 13.40
N HIS A 6 -19.78 5.12 12.19
CA HIS A 6 -19.02 4.87 10.96
C HIS A 6 -17.78 5.78 10.84
N ARG A 7 -17.84 7.00 11.37
CA ARG A 7 -16.68 7.93 11.40
C ARG A 7 -15.61 7.42 12.37
N GLU A 8 -16.01 7.06 13.59
CA GLU A 8 -15.12 6.55 14.63
C GLU A 8 -14.45 5.23 14.23
N GLN A 9 -15.21 4.29 13.64
CA GLN A 9 -14.68 3.05 13.08
C GLN A 9 -13.68 3.32 11.95
N GLY A 10 -13.95 4.32 11.10
CA GLY A 10 -13.03 4.77 10.06
C GLY A 10 -11.73 5.35 10.62
N ASP A 11 -11.80 6.13 11.70
CA ASP A 11 -10.63 6.71 12.37
C ASP A 11 -9.76 5.64 13.05
N ILE A 12 -10.40 4.67 13.71
CA ILE A 12 -9.71 3.50 14.28
C ILE A 12 -9.00 2.69 13.19
N LEU A 13 -9.66 2.44 12.05
CA LEU A 13 -9.07 1.72 10.94
C LEU A 13 -7.85 2.46 10.37
N ARG A 14 -7.96 3.78 10.17
CA ARG A 14 -6.86 4.63 9.69
C ARG A 14 -5.68 4.64 10.67
N ALA A 15 -5.96 4.79 11.97
CA ALA A 15 -4.93 4.79 13.01
C ALA A 15 -4.20 3.43 13.07
N ASN A 16 -4.94 2.33 13.04
CA ASN A 16 -4.37 0.98 13.03
C ASN A 16 -3.51 0.73 11.78
N PHE A 17 -4.00 1.15 10.61
CA PHE A 17 -3.25 1.01 9.37
C PHE A 17 -1.92 1.78 9.41
N ARG A 18 -1.94 3.04 9.86
CA ARG A 18 -0.73 3.86 10.03
C ARG A 18 0.27 3.19 10.97
N THR A 19 -0.17 2.82 12.17
CA THR A 19 0.71 2.23 13.19
C THR A 19 1.27 0.87 12.77
N GLN A 20 0.46 0.02 12.13
CA GLN A 20 0.86 -1.36 11.89
C GLN A 20 1.58 -1.57 10.56
N VAL A 21 1.32 -0.73 9.56
CA VAL A 21 1.84 -0.86 8.20
C VAL A 21 2.86 0.23 7.92
N THR A 22 2.43 1.49 7.92
CA THR A 22 3.29 2.61 7.51
C THR A 22 4.42 2.84 8.51
N ASP A 23 4.14 2.95 9.80
CA ASP A 23 5.16 3.27 10.81
C ASP A 23 6.23 2.16 10.90
N ARG A 24 5.82 0.89 10.78
CA ARG A 24 6.75 -0.25 10.74
C ARG A 24 7.64 -0.26 9.51
N LEU A 25 7.09 0.11 8.35
CA LEU A 25 7.88 0.21 7.12
C LEU A 25 8.84 1.39 7.20
N THR A 26 8.36 2.56 7.64
CA THR A 26 9.18 3.76 7.89
C THR A 26 10.36 3.47 8.79
N ALA A 27 10.15 2.74 9.90
CA ALA A 27 11.22 2.37 10.84
C ALA A 27 12.32 1.49 10.23
N ARG A 28 12.07 0.87 9.07
CA ARG A 28 13.03 0.03 8.33
C ARG A 28 13.71 0.77 7.19
N LEU A 29 13.23 1.96 6.82
CA LEU A 29 13.81 2.78 5.77
C LEU A 29 14.83 3.75 6.38
N THR A 30 15.93 3.93 5.67
CA THR A 30 16.98 4.88 6.02
C THR A 30 17.03 5.99 4.98
N GLY A 31 17.60 7.14 5.34
CA GLY A 31 17.75 8.26 4.41
C GLY A 31 16.58 9.26 4.47
N PRO A 32 16.58 10.24 3.56
CA PRO A 32 15.59 11.31 3.57
C PRO A 32 14.19 10.79 3.29
N ASP A 33 13.19 11.48 3.85
CA ASP A 33 11.77 11.29 3.57
C ASP A 33 11.26 9.85 3.75
N ALA A 34 11.88 9.08 4.67
CA ALA A 34 11.55 7.68 4.93
C ALA A 34 10.04 7.46 5.15
N GLY A 35 9.37 8.37 5.86
CA GLY A 35 7.92 8.31 6.07
C GLY A 35 7.11 8.44 4.78
N LEU A 36 7.38 9.48 3.99
CA LEU A 36 6.71 9.69 2.70
C LEU A 36 6.96 8.52 1.74
N ARG A 37 8.18 8.00 1.70
CA ARG A 37 8.53 6.86 0.86
C ARG A 37 7.82 5.58 1.28
N ALA A 38 7.69 5.34 2.59
CA ALA A 38 6.90 4.23 3.10
C ALA A 38 5.42 4.37 2.70
N GLU A 39 4.83 5.56 2.82
CA GLU A 39 3.46 5.83 2.40
C GLU A 39 3.26 5.58 0.89
N LEU A 40 4.17 6.06 0.04
CA LEU A 40 4.12 5.85 -1.40
C LEU A 40 4.22 4.37 -1.78
N ALA A 41 5.15 3.62 -1.17
CA ALA A 41 5.29 2.18 -1.40
C ALA A 41 4.02 1.42 -1.02
N VAL A 42 3.41 1.76 0.12
CA VAL A 42 2.16 1.16 0.59
C VAL A 42 1.00 1.51 -0.34
N ALA A 43 0.89 2.77 -0.78
CA ALA A 43 -0.15 3.21 -1.71
C ALA A 43 -0.06 2.47 -3.05
N THR A 44 1.16 2.26 -3.58
CA THR A 44 1.40 1.47 -4.79
C THR A 44 0.91 0.02 -4.64
N LEU A 45 1.24 -0.65 -3.53
CA LEU A 45 0.79 -2.02 -3.27
C LEU A 45 -0.72 -2.13 -3.05
N LEU A 46 -1.33 -1.17 -2.36
CA LEU A 46 -2.78 -1.11 -2.18
C LEU A 46 -3.50 -0.95 -3.53
N GLY A 47 -2.99 -0.08 -4.41
CA GLY A 47 -3.52 0.08 -5.77
C GLY A 47 -3.55 -1.24 -6.54
N LEU A 48 -2.44 -1.99 -6.51
CA LEU A 48 -2.37 -3.32 -7.12
C LEU A 48 -3.38 -4.30 -6.50
N GLY A 49 -3.49 -4.32 -5.16
CA GLY A 49 -4.44 -5.17 -4.44
C GLY A 49 -5.90 -4.88 -4.80
N VAL A 50 -6.26 -3.59 -4.94
CA VAL A 50 -7.60 -3.17 -5.39
C VAL A 50 -7.85 -3.64 -6.83
N THR A 51 -6.92 -3.41 -7.75
CA THR A 51 -7.08 -3.83 -9.15
C THR A 51 -7.19 -5.35 -9.29
N TYR A 52 -6.39 -6.10 -8.52
CA TYR A 52 -6.37 -7.57 -8.56
C TYR A 52 -7.60 -8.19 -7.89
N GLY A 53 -7.95 -7.75 -6.69
CA GLY A 53 -8.97 -8.39 -5.84
C GLY A 53 -10.39 -7.83 -6.00
N ILE A 54 -10.52 -6.51 -6.14
CA ILE A 54 -11.82 -5.81 -6.16
C ILE A 54 -12.27 -5.56 -7.59
N ALA A 55 -11.48 -4.81 -8.36
CA ALA A 55 -11.81 -4.52 -9.76
C ALA A 55 -11.65 -5.77 -10.66
N ARG A 56 -10.86 -6.76 -10.20
CA ARG A 56 -10.59 -8.03 -10.88
C ARG A 56 -10.15 -7.83 -12.34
N GLY A 57 -9.21 -6.91 -12.56
CA GLY A 57 -8.73 -6.56 -13.90
C GLY A 57 -8.34 -7.79 -14.71
N THR A 58 -8.91 -7.92 -15.91
CA THR A 58 -8.79 -9.11 -16.77
C THR A 58 -7.34 -9.39 -17.15
N GLU A 59 -6.62 -8.37 -17.61
CA GLU A 59 -5.22 -8.48 -17.99
C GLU A 59 -4.34 -8.81 -16.79
N LEU A 60 -4.56 -8.15 -15.66
CA LEU A 60 -3.77 -8.33 -14.46
C LEU A 60 -3.85 -9.77 -13.93
N ARG A 61 -5.03 -10.39 -14.00
CA ARG A 61 -5.27 -11.76 -13.54
C ARG A 61 -4.94 -12.83 -14.59
N ALA A 62 -4.85 -12.45 -15.87
CA ALA A 62 -4.45 -13.35 -16.94
C ALA A 62 -2.93 -13.62 -16.95
N HIS A 63 -2.13 -12.75 -16.32
CA HIS A 63 -0.68 -12.89 -16.26
C HIS A 63 -0.22 -13.66 -15.02
N ALA A 64 0.92 -14.34 -15.15
CA ALA A 64 1.60 -14.98 -14.03
C ALA A 64 2.08 -13.95 -13.00
N VAL A 65 2.13 -14.35 -11.73
CA VAL A 65 2.55 -13.47 -10.62
C VAL A 65 3.97 -12.95 -10.85
N GLU A 66 4.86 -13.78 -11.37
CA GLU A 66 6.25 -13.44 -11.69
C GLU A 66 6.31 -12.29 -12.68
N THR A 67 5.46 -12.31 -13.72
CA THR A 67 5.38 -11.20 -14.69
C THR A 67 4.89 -9.91 -14.05
N LEU A 68 3.99 -10.00 -13.08
CA LEU A 68 3.56 -8.82 -12.32
C LEU A 68 4.71 -8.31 -11.43
N VAL A 69 5.42 -9.20 -10.74
CA VAL A 69 6.58 -8.86 -9.90
C VAL A 69 7.66 -8.17 -10.73
N ASP A 70 8.03 -8.70 -11.90
CA ASP A 70 9.05 -8.11 -12.77
C ASP A 70 8.70 -6.67 -13.18
N ARG A 71 7.41 -6.38 -13.37
CA ARG A 71 6.93 -5.05 -13.76
C ARG A 71 6.74 -4.09 -12.58
N TYR A 72 6.33 -4.61 -11.42
CA TYR A 72 5.89 -3.79 -10.29
C TYR A 72 6.97 -3.61 -9.22
N ALA A 73 7.87 -4.58 -9.05
CA ALA A 73 8.93 -4.55 -8.06
C ALA A 73 9.88 -3.36 -8.22
N PRO A 74 10.32 -2.96 -9.43
CA PRO A 74 11.20 -1.79 -9.58
C PRO A 74 10.61 -0.50 -9.02
N THR A 75 9.30 -0.28 -9.24
CA THR A 75 8.59 0.90 -8.73
C THR A 75 8.57 0.91 -7.20
N VAL A 76 8.26 -0.22 -6.57
CA VAL A 76 8.26 -0.32 -5.10
C VAL A 76 9.68 -0.21 -4.54
N GLN A 77 10.65 -0.84 -5.20
CA GLN A 77 12.06 -0.84 -4.79
C GLN A 77 12.68 0.57 -4.84
N ALA A 78 12.27 1.40 -5.80
CA ALA A 78 12.72 2.79 -5.88
C ALA A 78 12.41 3.59 -4.61
N TYR A 79 11.29 3.30 -3.93
CA TYR A 79 10.97 3.90 -2.64
C TYR A 79 11.82 3.36 -1.48
N PHE A 80 12.55 2.25 -1.64
CA PHE A 80 13.38 1.68 -0.58
C PHE A 80 14.87 2.03 -0.71
N THR A 81 15.32 2.43 -1.90
CA THR A 81 16.74 2.68 -2.18
C THR A 81 17.11 4.15 -2.38
N ALA A 82 16.13 5.06 -2.33
CA ALA A 82 16.38 6.51 -2.37
C ALA A 82 17.13 7.01 -1.11
#